data_AF-A0A1Q3VL73-F1
#
_entry.id   AF-A0A1Q3VL73-F1
#
_cell.length_a   1.000
_cell.length_b   1.000
_cell.length_c   1.000
_cell.angle_alpha   90.00
_cell.angle_beta   90.00
_cell.angle_gamma   90.00
#
_symmetry.space_group_name_H-M   'P 1'
#
loop_
_entity.id
_entity.type
_entity.pdbx_description
1 polymer ?
#
loop_
_entity_poly.entity_id
_entity_poly.type
_entity_poly.pdbx_seq_one_letter_code
_entity_poly.pdbx_strand_id
1 'polypeptide(L)'
;MLTIMREQAGSLSKAMAELVMNSIDAGATRIDLIVGEESFVLTDDGCGFTTRDQLESFFDIFGAPHEDGDAYYGRFRIGRGQIMSYAKTTWRSGPFEMRVDVAGNANDLGYDLLTHSENITGCHITGDFYERNWGYRAFSDTEGFDWGIDADFHNLIRYVPIPVFINGRQVNKLPAEETWDHEDENAWYRFIKDDYTGLGLYNRGVLVQYLNASRFGTGGIVVSKHPLTTNMARNAVVEHRCPVWQKVKTTILKRFEFRLAKAKKLNLDEAAKLMDDLLFGEDRISYETGQQIRKIRFIPDIFGELKTPNDFLAGCFYTLHDNKHPMIAERVQRQGRAAVVMRSMFARTRLDTETPANYFRAVQKLRERLGMGNDTQWIEFADLVRELNDTSTIIEDSELKEEERIVLSELRYLNNQSSARHFAGGYAKRRRIVVGESDTLQAWTDGKSFIAINRKQILSIRYSGAAKLILLIAHEYGHEEPSTGEHVHDFAFYHRFHESVLSCATGGMADLLFRRYVSGICKAGIVPSSATGQHVRYLGDCSPKLRSRLKAKRAP
;
A
#
# COMPACT_ATOMS: atom_id res chain seq x y z
N MET A 1 -23.26 -20.23 -28.71
CA MET A 1 -22.39 -19.19 -29.29
C MET A 1 -22.50 -17.88 -28.53
N LEU A 2 -23.69 -17.26 -28.46
CA LEU A 2 -24.00 -16.05 -27.67
C LEU A 2 -23.51 -16.10 -26.20
N THR A 3 -23.73 -17.22 -25.51
CA THR A 3 -23.25 -17.45 -24.14
C THR A 3 -21.72 -17.45 -24.05
N ILE A 4 -21.03 -18.10 -25.01
CA ILE A 4 -19.56 -18.13 -25.05
C ILE A 4 -19.00 -16.73 -25.36
N MET A 5 -19.62 -15.99 -26.28
CA MET A 5 -19.20 -14.62 -26.63
C MET A 5 -19.36 -13.67 -25.43
N ARG A 6 -20.49 -13.74 -24.71
CA ARG A 6 -20.73 -12.93 -23.51
C ARG A 6 -19.88 -13.36 -22.31
N GLU A 7 -19.67 -14.65 -22.10
CA GLU A 7 -18.84 -15.18 -21.01
C GLU A 7 -17.34 -14.94 -21.25
N GLN A 8 -16.92 -14.79 -22.51
CA GLN A 8 -15.53 -14.42 -22.87
C GLN A 8 -15.32 -12.91 -23.07
N ALA A 9 -16.37 -12.12 -23.24
CA ALA A 9 -16.30 -10.67 -23.30
C ALA A 9 -15.95 -10.12 -21.89
N GLY A 10 -14.66 -10.13 -21.57
CA GLY A 10 -14.19 -9.70 -20.24
C GLY A 10 -14.32 -8.20 -20.03
N SER A 11 -13.82 -7.41 -20.98
CA SER A 11 -13.85 -5.93 -20.92
C SER A 11 -13.75 -5.38 -22.33
N LEU A 12 -14.34 -4.21 -22.58
CA LEU A 12 -14.26 -3.55 -23.89
C LEU A 12 -12.81 -3.29 -24.32
N SER A 13 -11.92 -2.90 -23.40
CA SER A 13 -10.48 -2.72 -23.68
C SER A 13 -9.81 -3.98 -24.25
N LYS A 14 -10.21 -5.17 -23.77
CA LYS A 14 -9.76 -6.46 -24.32
C LYS A 14 -10.38 -6.74 -25.68
N ALA A 15 -11.66 -6.47 -25.85
CA ALA A 15 -12.32 -6.64 -27.15
C ALA A 15 -11.67 -5.76 -28.23
N MET A 16 -11.30 -4.52 -27.91
CA MET A 16 -10.55 -3.63 -28.81
C MET A 16 -9.13 -4.14 -29.06
N ALA A 17 -8.44 -4.66 -28.04
CA ALA A 17 -7.12 -5.29 -28.21
C ALA A 17 -7.17 -6.53 -29.10
N GLU A 18 -8.26 -7.31 -29.07
CA GLU A 18 -8.48 -8.42 -29.99
C GLU A 18 -8.61 -7.94 -31.44
N LEU A 19 -9.24 -6.79 -31.71
CA LEU A 19 -9.26 -6.21 -33.06
C LEU A 19 -7.85 -5.88 -33.54
N VAL A 20 -7.04 -5.22 -32.70
CA VAL A 20 -5.64 -4.90 -33.00
C VAL A 20 -4.83 -6.15 -33.32
N MET A 21 -4.95 -7.20 -32.50
CA MET A 21 -4.28 -8.48 -32.75
C MET A 21 -4.71 -9.13 -34.06
N ASN A 22 -6.01 -9.09 -34.39
CA ASN A 22 -6.53 -9.65 -35.65
C ASN A 22 -6.00 -8.88 -36.87
N SER A 23 -5.91 -7.56 -36.81
CA SER A 23 -5.31 -6.76 -37.89
C SER A 23 -3.85 -7.12 -38.11
N ILE A 24 -3.08 -7.35 -37.04
CA ILE A 24 -1.67 -7.81 -37.13
C ILE A 24 -1.60 -9.22 -37.73
N ASP A 25 -2.50 -10.13 -37.34
CA ASP A 25 -2.60 -11.46 -37.93
C ASP A 25 -2.94 -11.42 -39.43
N ALA A 26 -3.70 -10.41 -39.86
CA ALA A 26 -3.98 -10.14 -41.27
C ALA A 26 -2.79 -9.51 -42.04
N GLY A 27 -1.63 -9.32 -41.38
CA GLY A 27 -0.43 -8.77 -41.99
C GLY A 27 -0.46 -7.24 -42.14
N ALA A 28 -1.31 -6.54 -41.37
CA ALA A 28 -1.31 -5.08 -41.36
C ALA A 28 0.07 -4.52 -40.96
N THR A 29 0.44 -3.40 -41.56
CA THR A 29 1.62 -2.60 -41.20
C THR A 29 1.24 -1.34 -40.43
N ARG A 30 -0.04 -0.96 -40.43
CA ARG A 30 -0.58 0.19 -39.70
C ARG A 30 -2.04 -0.05 -39.30
N ILE A 31 -2.42 0.45 -38.12
CA ILE A 31 -3.80 0.46 -37.65
C ILE A 31 -4.19 1.89 -37.25
N ASP A 32 -5.35 2.34 -37.72
CA ASP A 32 -5.97 3.61 -37.35
C ASP A 32 -7.32 3.36 -36.67
N LEU A 33 -7.46 3.79 -35.42
CA LEU A 33 -8.69 3.73 -34.63
C LEU A 33 -9.18 5.15 -34.34
N ILE A 34 -10.37 5.48 -34.82
CA ILE A 34 -11.13 6.65 -34.39
C ILE A 34 -12.17 6.16 -33.38
N VAL A 35 -12.19 6.72 -32.18
CA VAL A 35 -13.09 6.25 -31.12
C VAL A 35 -13.61 7.42 -30.28
N GLY A 36 -14.89 7.36 -29.93
CA GLY A 36 -15.56 8.27 -29.01
C GLY A 36 -16.50 7.52 -28.07
N GLU A 37 -17.37 8.26 -27.37
CA GLU A 37 -18.28 7.66 -26.38
C GLU A 37 -19.35 6.76 -26.99
N GLU A 38 -19.77 7.02 -28.23
CA GLU A 38 -20.92 6.34 -28.86
C GLU A 38 -20.51 5.33 -29.93
N SER A 39 -19.36 5.51 -30.56
CA SER A 39 -18.95 4.69 -31.68
C SER A 39 -17.44 4.64 -31.87
N PHE A 40 -17.01 3.70 -32.70
CA PHE A 40 -15.64 3.57 -33.14
C PHE A 40 -15.54 3.18 -34.61
N VAL A 41 -14.39 3.46 -35.21
CA VAL A 41 -14.00 3.08 -36.56
C VAL A 41 -12.55 2.63 -36.52
N LEU A 42 -12.31 1.35 -36.80
CA LEU A 42 -10.97 0.77 -36.94
C LEU A 42 -10.69 0.50 -38.41
N THR A 43 -9.55 0.95 -38.90
CA THR A 43 -9.06 0.67 -40.26
C THR A 43 -7.66 0.08 -40.17
N ASP A 44 -7.41 -0.97 -40.93
CA ASP A 44 -6.07 -1.54 -41.14
C ASP A 44 -5.76 -1.72 -42.62
N ASP A 45 -4.47 -1.88 -42.94
CA ASP A 45 -3.95 -2.09 -44.28
C ASP A 45 -3.56 -3.56 -44.55
N GLY A 46 -4.13 -4.51 -43.79
CA GLY A 46 -3.86 -5.94 -43.94
C GLY A 46 -4.43 -6.53 -45.23
N CYS A 47 -4.40 -7.86 -45.33
CA CYS A 47 -4.98 -8.56 -46.49
C CYS A 47 -6.51 -8.60 -46.47
N GLY A 48 -7.11 -8.46 -45.28
CA GLY A 48 -8.55 -8.59 -45.09
C GLY A 48 -9.10 -9.98 -45.46
N PHE A 49 -10.42 -10.07 -45.64
CA PHE A 49 -11.12 -11.20 -46.22
C PHE A 49 -11.27 -11.00 -47.72
N THR A 50 -10.74 -11.94 -48.51
CA THR A 50 -10.69 -11.86 -49.99
C THR A 50 -11.66 -12.81 -50.68
N THR A 51 -12.16 -13.84 -49.98
CA THR A 51 -13.15 -14.78 -50.50
C THR A 51 -14.34 -14.95 -49.55
N ARG A 52 -15.48 -15.35 -50.11
CA ARG A 52 -16.67 -15.69 -49.32
C ARG A 52 -16.41 -16.88 -48.39
N ASP A 53 -15.69 -17.90 -48.86
CA ASP A 53 -15.32 -19.06 -48.05
C ASP A 53 -14.46 -18.69 -46.83
N GLN A 54 -13.55 -17.72 -46.98
CA GLN A 54 -12.79 -17.18 -45.85
C GLN A 54 -13.72 -16.52 -44.83
N LEU A 55 -14.67 -15.71 -45.30
CA LEU A 55 -15.64 -15.03 -44.45
C LEU A 55 -16.53 -16.05 -43.72
N GLU A 56 -17.14 -16.99 -44.42
CA GLU A 56 -17.97 -18.04 -43.82
C GLU A 56 -17.16 -18.92 -42.85
N SER A 57 -15.94 -19.34 -43.21
CA SER A 57 -15.05 -20.10 -42.30
C SER A 57 -14.68 -19.31 -41.03
N PHE A 58 -14.46 -18.01 -41.16
CA PHE A 58 -14.13 -17.16 -40.03
C PHE A 58 -15.38 -16.77 -39.21
N PHE A 59 -16.57 -16.62 -39.77
CA PHE A 59 -17.72 -16.14 -38.99
C PHE A 59 -18.74 -17.22 -38.61
N ASP A 60 -18.79 -18.35 -39.32
CA ASP A 60 -19.70 -19.46 -39.00
C ASP A 60 -19.08 -20.47 -38.02
N ILE A 61 -17.75 -20.61 -38.00
CA ILE A 61 -17.04 -21.60 -37.18
C ILE A 61 -16.23 -20.90 -36.07
N PHE A 62 -16.83 -20.80 -34.89
CA PHE A 62 -16.12 -20.36 -33.68
C PHE A 62 -15.35 -21.54 -33.07
N GLY A 63 -14.06 -21.34 -32.78
CA GLY A 63 -13.26 -22.33 -32.05
C GLY A 63 -12.48 -23.33 -32.90
N ALA A 64 -12.42 -23.18 -34.22
CA ALA A 64 -11.53 -23.99 -35.05
C ALA A 64 -10.06 -23.74 -34.66
N PRO A 65 -9.25 -24.78 -34.39
CA PRO A 65 -7.83 -24.62 -34.09
C PRO A 65 -7.09 -23.98 -35.27
N HIS A 66 -6.08 -23.18 -34.96
CA HIS A 66 -5.08 -22.77 -35.95
C HIS A 66 -4.15 -23.95 -36.29
N GLU A 67 -3.58 -23.95 -37.50
CA GLU A 67 -2.40 -24.78 -37.80
C GLU A 67 -1.15 -24.08 -37.23
N ASP A 68 -0.21 -24.82 -36.66
CA ASP A 68 0.98 -24.22 -36.04
C ASP A 68 1.76 -23.35 -37.04
N GLY A 69 1.73 -22.04 -36.83
CA GLY A 69 2.48 -21.04 -37.64
C GLY A 69 1.62 -20.21 -38.62
N ASP A 70 0.31 -20.41 -38.65
CA ASP A 70 -0.60 -19.69 -39.57
C ASP A 70 -0.97 -18.25 -39.11
N ALA A 71 -0.69 -17.88 -37.85
CA ALA A 71 -1.02 -16.57 -37.28
C ALA A 71 0.03 -16.08 -36.25
N TYR A 72 0.11 -14.76 -36.05
CA TYR A 72 1.02 -14.14 -35.11
C TYR A 72 0.50 -14.18 -33.66
N TYR A 73 -0.82 -14.04 -33.44
CA TYR A 73 -1.51 -14.14 -32.14
C TYR A 73 -2.62 -15.20 -32.11
N GLY A 74 -3.29 -15.43 -33.23
CA GLY A 74 -4.41 -16.36 -33.39
C GLY A 74 -4.07 -17.78 -32.92
N ARG A 75 -4.93 -18.35 -32.06
CA ARG A 75 -4.87 -19.76 -31.64
C ARG A 75 -6.24 -20.41 -31.49
N PHE A 76 -7.25 -19.63 -31.10
CA PHE A 76 -8.56 -20.14 -30.71
C PHE A 76 -9.72 -19.68 -31.62
N ARG A 77 -9.49 -18.80 -32.61
CA ARG A 77 -10.51 -18.25 -33.54
C ARG A 77 -11.84 -17.85 -32.87
N ILE A 78 -11.78 -17.18 -31.73
CA ILE A 78 -12.97 -16.69 -30.98
C ILE A 78 -12.92 -15.19 -30.63
N GLY A 79 -11.74 -14.56 -30.64
CA GLY A 79 -11.53 -13.20 -30.12
C GLY A 79 -12.34 -12.10 -30.84
N ARG A 80 -12.51 -12.21 -32.16
CA ARG A 80 -13.29 -11.25 -32.98
C ARG A 80 -14.75 -11.09 -32.54
N GLY A 81 -15.32 -12.11 -31.89
CA GLY A 81 -16.70 -12.07 -31.39
C GLY A 81 -16.89 -11.23 -30.13
N GLN A 82 -15.81 -10.86 -29.44
CA GLN A 82 -15.93 -10.12 -28.17
C GLN A 82 -16.48 -8.71 -28.40
N ILE A 83 -16.06 -8.01 -29.46
CA ILE A 83 -16.53 -6.65 -29.74
C ILE A 83 -18.03 -6.60 -30.05
N MET A 84 -18.57 -7.68 -30.63
CA MET A 84 -19.99 -7.80 -30.97
C MET A 84 -20.89 -7.89 -29.73
N SER A 85 -20.31 -8.13 -28.54
CA SER A 85 -21.04 -8.05 -27.27
C SER A 85 -21.17 -6.62 -26.75
N TYR A 86 -20.35 -5.69 -27.25
CA TYR A 86 -20.31 -4.28 -26.81
C TYR A 86 -20.84 -3.31 -27.85
N ALA A 87 -20.84 -3.69 -29.13
CA ALA A 87 -21.29 -2.85 -30.22
C ALA A 87 -22.00 -3.63 -31.32
N LYS A 88 -22.94 -2.96 -31.99
CA LYS A 88 -23.36 -3.33 -33.34
C LYS A 88 -22.21 -3.03 -34.28
N THR A 89 -21.76 -4.00 -35.07
CA THR A 89 -20.57 -3.84 -35.91
C THR A 89 -20.85 -4.04 -37.39
N THR A 90 -20.18 -3.28 -38.24
CA THR A 90 -20.11 -3.49 -39.69
C THR A 90 -18.65 -3.69 -40.08
N TRP A 91 -18.38 -4.79 -40.75
CA TRP A 91 -17.04 -5.20 -41.19
C TRP A 91 -17.01 -5.11 -42.71
N ARG A 92 -16.11 -4.29 -43.23
CA ARG A 92 -15.86 -4.10 -44.65
C ARG A 92 -14.48 -4.63 -44.98
N SER A 93 -14.37 -5.43 -46.03
CA SER A 93 -13.10 -5.93 -46.53
C SER A 93 -13.27 -6.50 -47.94
N GLY A 94 -12.39 -6.14 -48.87
CA GLY A 94 -12.56 -6.52 -50.27
C GLY A 94 -13.96 -6.10 -50.77
N PRO A 95 -14.70 -6.97 -51.48
CA PRO A 95 -16.06 -6.67 -51.92
C PRO A 95 -17.11 -6.88 -50.82
N PHE A 96 -16.75 -7.41 -49.65
CA PHE A 96 -17.73 -7.89 -48.67
C PHE A 96 -18.04 -6.83 -47.61
N GLU A 97 -19.30 -6.83 -47.16
CA GLU A 97 -19.77 -6.12 -45.98
C GLU A 97 -20.57 -7.07 -45.10
N MET A 98 -20.13 -7.25 -43.86
CA MET A 98 -20.80 -8.07 -42.88
C MET A 98 -21.32 -7.22 -41.73
N ARG A 99 -22.62 -7.25 -41.47
CA ARG A 99 -23.25 -6.52 -40.37
C ARG A 99 -23.69 -7.48 -39.27
N VAL A 100 -23.35 -7.16 -38.03
CA VAL A 100 -23.66 -7.99 -36.85
C VAL A 100 -24.29 -7.13 -35.77
N ASP A 101 -25.49 -7.53 -35.33
CA ASP A 101 -26.19 -6.93 -34.19
C ASP A 101 -26.74 -8.03 -33.27
N VAL A 102 -25.98 -8.34 -32.23
CA VAL A 102 -26.26 -9.45 -31.31
C VAL A 102 -27.33 -9.10 -30.26
N ALA A 103 -27.52 -7.81 -29.95
CA ALA A 103 -28.54 -7.36 -29.01
C ALA A 103 -29.92 -7.17 -29.65
N GLY A 104 -29.97 -6.67 -30.90
CA GLY A 104 -31.22 -6.45 -31.62
C GLY A 104 -31.89 -7.73 -32.14
N ASN A 105 -31.11 -8.77 -32.46
CA ASN A 105 -31.58 -10.02 -33.07
C ASN A 105 -31.38 -11.24 -32.15
N ALA A 106 -31.94 -11.18 -30.92
CA ALA A 106 -31.75 -12.23 -29.91
C ALA A 106 -32.19 -13.65 -30.33
N ASN A 107 -32.99 -13.79 -31.40
CA ASN A 107 -33.51 -15.06 -31.90
C ASN A 107 -32.83 -15.58 -33.17
N ASP A 108 -31.94 -14.81 -33.81
CA ASP A 108 -31.26 -15.21 -35.04
C ASP A 108 -29.77 -14.86 -34.92
N LEU A 109 -28.93 -15.87 -34.68
CA LEU A 109 -27.47 -15.76 -34.46
C LEU A 109 -26.70 -15.50 -35.78
N GLY A 110 -27.29 -14.73 -36.69
CA GLY A 110 -26.79 -14.49 -38.04
C GLY A 110 -26.05 -13.15 -38.20
N TYR A 111 -25.47 -12.98 -39.38
CA TYR A 111 -24.95 -11.71 -39.90
C TYR A 111 -25.60 -11.42 -41.24
N ASP A 112 -25.77 -10.14 -41.55
CA ASP A 112 -26.17 -9.73 -42.90
C ASP A 112 -24.90 -9.60 -43.76
N LEU A 113 -24.80 -10.39 -44.82
CA LEU A 113 -23.69 -10.34 -45.77
C LEU A 113 -24.11 -9.69 -47.08
N LEU A 114 -23.47 -8.58 -47.40
CA LEU A 114 -23.63 -7.86 -48.67
C LEU A 114 -22.35 -7.96 -49.49
N THR A 115 -22.49 -8.05 -50.81
CA THR A 115 -21.38 -7.99 -51.75
C THR A 115 -21.51 -6.71 -52.56
N HIS A 116 -20.43 -5.94 -52.63
CA HIS A 116 -20.33 -4.67 -53.32
C HIS A 116 -19.47 -4.81 -54.57
N SER A 117 -19.64 -3.88 -55.51
CA SER A 117 -18.82 -3.81 -56.73
C SER A 117 -17.43 -3.25 -56.50
N GLU A 118 -17.27 -2.41 -55.47
CA GLU A 118 -16.00 -1.79 -55.09
C GLU A 118 -15.31 -2.62 -54.03
N ASN A 119 -14.00 -2.86 -54.25
CA ASN A 119 -13.15 -3.53 -53.29
C ASN A 119 -12.46 -2.50 -52.40
N ILE A 120 -12.43 -2.75 -51.09
CA ILE A 120 -11.57 -2.02 -50.17
C ILE A 120 -10.34 -2.85 -49.79
N THR A 121 -9.21 -2.19 -49.62
CA THR A 121 -7.97 -2.79 -49.11
C THR A 121 -8.03 -2.89 -47.58
N GLY A 122 -7.48 -3.97 -47.02
CA GLY A 122 -7.50 -4.20 -45.57
C GLY A 122 -8.90 -4.44 -45.02
N CYS A 123 -9.06 -4.15 -43.73
CA CYS A 123 -10.33 -4.28 -43.04
C CYS A 123 -10.75 -2.93 -42.45
N HIS A 124 -12.03 -2.61 -42.62
CA HIS A 124 -12.65 -1.41 -42.05
C HIS A 124 -13.83 -1.84 -41.18
N ILE A 125 -13.74 -1.59 -39.89
CA ILE A 125 -14.72 -2.01 -38.89
C ILE A 125 -15.34 -0.75 -38.28
N THR A 126 -16.63 -0.56 -38.48
CA THR A 126 -17.39 0.45 -37.76
C THR A 126 -18.20 -0.22 -36.66
N GLY A 127 -18.35 0.44 -35.52
CA GLY A 127 -19.21 -0.06 -34.45
C GLY A 127 -19.91 1.04 -33.68
N ASP A 128 -21.19 0.82 -33.43
CA ASP A 128 -22.03 1.65 -32.56
C ASP A 128 -22.19 0.93 -31.22
N PHE A 129 -21.69 1.53 -30.14
CA PHE A 129 -21.74 0.91 -28.82
C PHE A 129 -23.18 0.79 -28.33
N TYR A 130 -23.52 -0.33 -27.71
CA TYR A 130 -24.82 -0.53 -27.08
C TYR A 130 -25.02 0.37 -25.85
N GLU A 131 -23.93 0.69 -25.16
CA GLU A 131 -23.89 1.60 -24.04
C GLU A 131 -22.77 2.64 -24.26
N ARG A 132 -23.01 3.89 -23.86
CA ARG A 132 -21.99 4.94 -23.95
C ARG A 132 -20.75 4.57 -23.13
N ASN A 133 -19.58 4.67 -23.77
CA ASN A 133 -18.31 4.40 -23.12
C ASN A 133 -17.57 5.68 -22.72
N TRP A 134 -17.71 6.05 -21.46
CA TRP A 134 -17.05 7.21 -20.86
C TRP A 134 -15.52 7.14 -20.84
N GLY A 135 -14.92 5.95 -20.98
CA GLY A 135 -13.46 5.77 -21.04
C GLY A 135 -12.82 6.30 -22.33
N TYR A 136 -13.62 6.58 -23.36
CA TYR A 136 -13.19 7.19 -24.62
C TYR A 136 -13.66 8.64 -24.78
N ARG A 137 -13.96 9.32 -23.66
CA ARG A 137 -14.35 10.73 -23.67
C ARG A 137 -13.15 11.63 -23.97
N ALA A 138 -13.23 12.42 -25.04
CA ALA A 138 -12.24 13.45 -25.31
C ALA A 138 -12.40 14.62 -24.33
N PHE A 139 -11.36 14.95 -23.55
CA PHE A 139 -11.29 16.21 -22.80
C PHE A 139 -10.55 17.25 -23.63
N SER A 140 -11.09 18.47 -23.74
CA SER A 140 -10.54 19.52 -24.61
C SER A 140 -9.19 20.04 -24.11
N ASP A 141 -8.38 20.54 -25.05
CA ASP A 141 -7.01 21.08 -24.90
C ASP A 141 -6.81 22.14 -23.78
N THR A 142 -7.88 22.61 -23.14
CA THR A 142 -7.86 23.61 -22.07
C THR A 142 -7.66 23.06 -20.66
N GLU A 143 -7.85 21.76 -20.41
CA GLU A 143 -7.84 21.19 -19.03
C GLU A 143 -6.71 20.18 -18.74
N GLY A 144 -5.76 20.01 -19.64
CA GLY A 144 -4.56 19.21 -19.34
C GLY A 144 -4.80 17.70 -19.34
N PHE A 145 -4.79 17.13 -20.55
CA PHE A 145 -4.41 15.76 -20.89
C PHE A 145 -5.38 14.60 -20.53
N ASP A 146 -6.40 14.41 -21.37
CA ASP A 146 -6.97 13.09 -21.68
C ASP A 146 -7.43 13.07 -23.15
N TRP A 147 -6.76 12.29 -24.00
CA TRP A 147 -7.03 12.18 -25.44
C TRP A 147 -8.21 11.25 -25.75
N GLY A 148 -9.00 10.89 -24.73
CA GLY A 148 -10.05 9.88 -24.83
C GLY A 148 -9.48 8.51 -25.13
N ILE A 149 -8.35 8.16 -24.52
CA ILE A 149 -7.73 6.84 -24.68
C ILE A 149 -7.88 6.10 -23.35
N ASP A 150 -8.68 5.04 -23.36
CA ASP A 150 -8.82 4.14 -22.23
C ASP A 150 -7.43 3.60 -21.79
N ALA A 151 -7.06 3.86 -20.54
CA ALA A 151 -5.72 3.55 -20.01
C ALA A 151 -5.44 2.03 -20.00
N ASP A 152 -6.47 1.22 -19.77
CA ASP A 152 -6.34 -0.24 -19.79
C ASP A 152 -6.10 -0.74 -21.22
N PHE A 153 -6.83 -0.21 -22.21
CA PHE A 153 -6.60 -0.51 -23.62
C PHE A 153 -5.19 -0.11 -24.06
N HIS A 154 -4.77 1.11 -23.72
CA HIS A 154 -3.41 1.58 -24.01
C HIS A 154 -2.34 0.65 -23.44
N ASN A 155 -2.49 0.24 -22.18
CA ASN A 155 -1.56 -0.68 -21.53
C ASN A 155 -1.55 -2.06 -22.19
N LEU A 156 -2.70 -2.56 -22.67
CA LEU A 156 -2.80 -3.85 -23.36
C LEU A 156 -1.98 -3.87 -24.64
N ILE A 157 -2.04 -2.82 -25.46
CA ILE A 157 -1.40 -2.78 -26.78
C ILE A 157 -0.07 -2.02 -26.81
N ARG A 158 0.43 -1.59 -25.66
CA ARG A 158 1.56 -0.64 -25.54
C ARG A 158 2.78 -0.98 -26.38
N TYR A 159 3.05 -2.27 -26.59
CA TYR A 159 4.25 -2.77 -27.24
C TYR A 159 3.97 -3.63 -28.49
N VAL A 160 2.79 -3.52 -29.11
CA VAL A 160 2.53 -4.26 -30.36
C VAL A 160 3.51 -3.84 -31.46
N PRO A 161 3.87 -4.75 -32.39
CA PRO A 161 5.02 -4.58 -33.29
C PRO A 161 4.79 -3.64 -34.48
N ILE A 162 3.58 -3.06 -34.64
CA ILE A 162 3.25 -2.12 -35.71
C ILE A 162 2.65 -0.83 -35.15
N PRO A 163 2.75 0.33 -35.83
CA PRO A 163 2.15 1.57 -35.38
C PRO A 163 0.61 1.47 -35.25
N VAL A 164 0.10 1.88 -34.09
CA VAL A 164 -1.34 2.01 -33.81
C VAL A 164 -1.64 3.46 -33.48
N PHE A 165 -2.50 4.08 -34.28
CA PHE A 165 -2.98 5.44 -34.11
C PHE A 165 -4.37 5.41 -33.48
N ILE A 166 -4.57 6.16 -32.39
CA ILE A 166 -5.90 6.41 -31.82
C ILE A 166 -6.17 7.91 -31.93
N ASN A 167 -7.30 8.26 -32.54
CA ASN A 167 -7.71 9.65 -32.76
C ASN A 167 -6.60 10.53 -33.37
N GLY A 168 -5.86 9.96 -34.35
CA GLY A 168 -4.79 10.63 -35.08
C GLY A 168 -3.42 10.63 -34.40
N ARG A 169 -3.29 10.06 -33.20
CA ARG A 169 -2.02 9.99 -32.45
C ARG A 169 -1.53 8.57 -32.32
N GLN A 170 -0.26 8.31 -32.62
CA GLN A 170 0.36 7.01 -32.31
C GLN A 170 0.44 6.82 -30.79
N VAL A 171 -0.13 5.72 -30.29
CA VAL A 171 -0.23 5.45 -28.86
C VAL A 171 0.74 4.39 -28.36
N ASN A 172 1.07 3.40 -29.19
CA ASN A 172 1.99 2.33 -28.84
C ASN A 172 3.44 2.70 -29.19
N LYS A 173 4.36 1.94 -28.61
CA LYS A 173 5.80 2.04 -28.82
C LYS A 173 6.29 0.75 -29.45
N LEU A 174 6.97 0.86 -30.58
CA LEU A 174 7.51 -0.31 -31.26
C LEU A 174 8.65 -0.91 -30.43
N PRO A 175 8.59 -2.20 -30.04
CA PRO A 175 9.61 -2.79 -29.17
C PRO A 175 11.02 -2.66 -29.74
N ALA A 176 11.18 -2.80 -31.06
CA ALA A 176 12.48 -2.73 -31.72
C ALA A 176 13.10 -1.31 -31.73
N GLU A 177 12.29 -0.27 -31.52
CA GLU A 177 12.75 1.13 -31.53
C GLU A 177 12.96 1.68 -30.12
N GLU A 178 12.59 0.91 -29.10
CA GLU A 178 12.71 1.30 -27.70
C GLU A 178 14.10 0.97 -27.15
N THR A 179 14.54 1.76 -26.15
CA THR A 179 15.74 1.44 -25.38
C THR A 179 15.40 0.45 -24.26
N TRP A 180 16.11 -0.66 -24.23
CA TRP A 180 15.96 -1.73 -23.24
C TRP A 180 17.22 -1.89 -22.39
N ASP A 181 17.06 -2.34 -21.15
CA ASP A 181 18.20 -2.60 -20.26
C ASP A 181 18.93 -3.89 -20.66
N HIS A 182 18.19 -4.83 -21.24
CA HIS A 182 18.71 -6.08 -21.76
C HIS A 182 17.83 -6.61 -22.89
N GLU A 183 18.43 -7.37 -23.79
CA GLU A 183 17.77 -8.04 -24.90
C GLU A 183 18.47 -9.38 -25.14
N ASP A 184 17.68 -10.43 -25.29
CA ASP A 184 18.15 -11.76 -25.69
C ASP A 184 17.32 -12.31 -26.86
N GLU A 185 17.53 -13.57 -27.26
CA GLU A 185 16.77 -14.21 -28.34
C GLU A 185 15.24 -14.28 -28.04
N ASN A 186 14.85 -14.32 -26.76
CA ASN A 186 13.48 -14.61 -26.33
C ASN A 186 12.68 -13.36 -25.99
N ALA A 187 13.32 -12.28 -25.50
CA ALA A 187 12.62 -11.10 -25.03
C ALA A 187 13.47 -9.83 -24.95
N TRP A 188 12.76 -8.70 -24.83
CA TRP A 188 13.30 -7.41 -24.40
C TRP A 188 12.95 -7.17 -22.93
N TYR A 189 13.88 -6.57 -22.17
CA TYR A 189 13.75 -6.38 -20.72
C TYR A 189 14.05 -4.94 -20.32
N ARG A 190 13.18 -4.37 -19.51
CA ARG A 190 13.39 -3.09 -18.82
C ARG A 190 13.09 -3.28 -17.34
N PHE A 191 14.08 -3.08 -16.49
CA PHE A 191 13.98 -3.28 -15.06
C PHE A 191 13.82 -1.95 -14.35
N ILE A 192 12.74 -1.80 -13.59
CA ILE A 192 12.44 -0.57 -12.85
C ILE A 192 12.87 -0.78 -11.39
N LYS A 193 13.57 0.22 -10.84
CA LYS A 193 14.14 0.17 -9.49
C LYS A 193 13.14 0.55 -8.38
N ASP A 194 12.01 1.17 -8.74
CA ASP A 194 11.05 1.69 -7.79
C ASP A 194 10.16 0.58 -7.21
N ASP A 195 10.02 0.62 -5.88
CA ASP A 195 9.44 -0.43 -5.01
C ASP A 195 7.92 -0.70 -5.21
N TYR A 196 7.29 -0.07 -6.20
CA TYR A 196 5.84 -0.08 -6.40
C TYR A 196 5.39 -0.61 -7.76
N THR A 197 6.30 -1.02 -8.65
CA THR A 197 5.91 -1.51 -9.98
C THR A 197 6.00 -3.03 -10.06
N GLY A 198 4.90 -3.69 -10.43
CA GLY A 198 4.93 -5.10 -10.80
C GLY A 198 5.79 -5.34 -12.05
N LEU A 199 6.07 -6.59 -12.35
CA LEU A 199 6.73 -7.00 -13.59
C LEU A 199 5.67 -7.25 -14.67
N GLY A 200 5.47 -6.27 -15.55
CA GLY A 200 4.55 -6.36 -16.68
C GLY A 200 5.07 -7.31 -17.75
N LEU A 201 4.34 -8.39 -18.01
CA LEU A 201 4.69 -9.41 -19.00
C LEU A 201 3.83 -9.28 -20.25
N TYR A 202 4.48 -9.00 -21.37
CA TYR A 202 3.84 -8.85 -22.67
C TYR A 202 4.18 -10.04 -23.57
N ASN A 203 3.17 -10.66 -24.16
CA ASN A 203 3.30 -11.70 -25.17
C ASN A 203 3.34 -11.04 -26.55
N ARG A 204 4.51 -11.00 -27.20
CA ARG A 204 4.67 -10.36 -28.52
C ARG A 204 4.05 -8.96 -28.57
N GLY A 205 4.25 -8.18 -27.51
CA GLY A 205 3.77 -6.80 -27.44
C GLY A 205 2.41 -6.55 -26.81
N VAL A 206 1.63 -7.61 -26.55
CA VAL A 206 0.32 -7.52 -25.88
C VAL A 206 0.43 -7.91 -24.41
N LEU A 207 -0.06 -7.08 -23.49
CA LEU A 207 0.03 -7.34 -22.04
C LEU A 207 -0.77 -8.59 -21.67
N VAL A 208 -0.12 -9.51 -20.96
CA VAL A 208 -0.76 -10.72 -20.40
C VAL A 208 -1.13 -10.47 -18.94
N GLN A 209 -0.15 -10.10 -18.12
CA GLN A 209 -0.33 -9.92 -16.67
C GLN A 209 0.78 -9.08 -16.06
N TYR A 210 0.50 -8.49 -14.90
CA TYR A 210 1.52 -7.98 -13.99
C TYR A 210 1.85 -9.05 -12.96
N LEU A 211 3.12 -9.41 -12.89
CA LEU A 211 3.65 -10.33 -11.90
C LEU A 211 4.16 -9.57 -10.67
N ASN A 212 4.04 -10.16 -9.48
CA ASN A 212 4.56 -9.54 -8.27
C ASN A 212 6.10 -9.49 -8.31
N ALA A 213 6.67 -8.29 -8.18
CA ALA A 213 8.11 -8.05 -8.18
C ALA A 213 8.85 -8.84 -7.09
N SER A 214 8.22 -9.08 -5.93
CA SER A 214 8.82 -9.85 -4.84
C SER A 214 9.13 -11.31 -5.22
N ARG A 215 8.46 -11.86 -6.24
CA ARG A 215 8.75 -13.21 -6.77
C ARG A 215 10.02 -13.26 -7.61
N PHE A 216 10.53 -12.11 -8.06
CA PHE A 216 11.67 -12.02 -8.98
C PHE A 216 12.80 -11.12 -8.46
N GLY A 217 12.56 -10.38 -7.38
CA GLY A 217 13.48 -9.37 -6.85
C GLY A 217 13.56 -8.12 -7.71
N THR A 218 12.65 -7.95 -8.67
CA THR A 218 12.62 -6.79 -9.58
C THR A 218 11.22 -6.60 -10.19
N GLY A 219 10.81 -5.35 -10.30
CA GLY A 219 9.72 -4.92 -11.18
C GLY A 219 10.22 -4.63 -12.58
N GLY A 220 9.32 -4.18 -13.45
CA GLY A 220 9.69 -3.72 -14.79
C GLY A 220 8.77 -4.21 -15.89
N ILE A 221 9.31 -4.34 -17.09
CA ILE A 221 8.61 -4.71 -18.31
C ILE A 221 9.41 -5.78 -19.04
N VAL A 222 8.72 -6.82 -19.47
CA VAL A 222 9.28 -7.87 -20.32
C VAL A 222 8.37 -8.05 -21.52
N VAL A 223 8.93 -7.93 -22.72
CA VAL A 223 8.21 -8.15 -23.97
C VAL A 223 8.80 -9.36 -24.67
N SER A 224 8.03 -10.43 -24.82
CA SER A 224 8.49 -11.63 -25.49
C SER A 224 8.56 -11.41 -27.01
N LYS A 225 9.59 -11.98 -27.64
CA LYS A 225 9.74 -12.07 -29.11
C LYS A 225 9.01 -13.30 -29.67
N HIS A 226 8.91 -14.33 -28.84
CA HIS A 226 8.27 -15.61 -29.15
C HIS A 226 6.94 -15.74 -28.40
N PRO A 227 6.00 -16.58 -28.90
CA PRO A 227 4.67 -16.66 -28.33
C PRO A 227 4.70 -17.39 -26.98
N LEU A 228 4.07 -16.79 -25.98
CA LEU A 228 3.89 -17.39 -24.66
C LEU A 228 2.70 -18.36 -24.68
N THR A 229 2.78 -19.42 -23.87
CA THR A 229 1.65 -20.32 -23.62
C THR A 229 0.77 -19.70 -22.55
N THR A 230 -0.34 -19.09 -22.95
CA THR A 230 -1.31 -18.48 -22.02
C THR A 230 -2.52 -19.38 -21.80
N ASN A 231 -3.31 -19.08 -20.76
CA ASN A 231 -4.64 -19.66 -20.62
C ASN A 231 -5.59 -19.16 -21.74
N MET A 232 -6.81 -19.71 -21.80
CA MET A 232 -7.79 -19.36 -22.84
C MET A 232 -8.17 -17.87 -22.83
N ALA A 233 -8.19 -17.25 -21.64
CA ALA A 233 -8.50 -15.83 -21.47
C ALA A 233 -7.31 -14.88 -21.73
N ARG A 234 -6.14 -15.41 -22.14
CA ARG A 234 -4.91 -14.67 -22.43
C ARG A 234 -4.43 -13.72 -21.31
N ASN A 235 -4.83 -13.95 -20.07
CA ASN A 235 -4.52 -13.09 -18.93
C ASN A 235 -3.54 -13.73 -17.92
N ALA A 236 -3.06 -14.94 -18.18
CA ALA A 236 -2.04 -15.58 -17.38
C ALA A 236 -1.20 -16.55 -18.23
N VAL A 237 0.09 -16.65 -17.92
CA VAL A 237 0.98 -17.65 -18.52
C VAL A 237 0.80 -19.01 -17.82
N VAL A 238 0.70 -20.07 -18.62
CA VAL A 238 0.69 -21.46 -18.12
C VAL A 238 2.14 -21.86 -17.84
N GLU A 239 2.64 -21.50 -16.66
CA GLU A 239 4.08 -21.55 -16.32
C GLU A 239 4.74 -22.91 -16.68
N HIS A 240 4.11 -24.02 -16.33
CA HIS A 240 4.65 -25.39 -16.51
C HIS A 240 4.68 -25.88 -17.96
N ARG A 241 4.03 -25.19 -18.91
CA ARG A 241 3.97 -25.58 -20.34
C ARG A 241 4.57 -24.54 -21.28
N CYS A 242 5.18 -23.48 -20.74
CA CYS A 242 5.70 -22.39 -21.56
C CYS A 242 7.24 -22.39 -21.59
N PRO A 243 7.89 -22.97 -22.62
CA PRO A 243 9.34 -23.04 -22.68
C PRO A 243 9.99 -21.64 -22.80
N VAL A 244 9.36 -20.74 -23.56
CA VAL A 244 9.80 -19.33 -23.69
C VAL A 244 9.79 -18.64 -22.33
N TRP A 245 8.72 -18.83 -21.54
CA TRP A 245 8.65 -18.25 -20.20
C TRP A 245 9.73 -18.79 -19.27
N GLN A 246 10.06 -20.08 -19.33
CA GLN A 246 11.13 -20.64 -18.50
C GLN A 246 12.49 -20.00 -18.82
N LYS A 247 12.79 -19.77 -20.11
CA LYS A 247 14.00 -19.05 -20.53
C LYS A 247 14.01 -17.60 -20.03
N VAL A 248 12.92 -16.88 -20.27
CA VAL A 248 12.73 -15.48 -19.82
C VAL A 248 12.86 -15.34 -18.30
N LYS A 249 12.18 -16.22 -17.55
CA LYS A 249 12.26 -16.30 -16.09
C LYS A 249 13.70 -16.54 -15.61
N THR A 250 14.43 -17.42 -16.30
CA THR A 250 15.84 -17.67 -16.00
C THR A 250 16.69 -16.41 -16.19
N THR A 251 16.49 -15.64 -17.26
CA THR A 251 17.19 -14.37 -17.49
C THR A 251 16.90 -13.36 -16.37
N ILE A 252 15.64 -13.24 -15.94
CA ILE A 252 15.24 -12.35 -14.83
C ILE A 252 15.91 -12.78 -13.51
N LEU A 253 15.91 -14.07 -13.19
CA LEU A 253 16.52 -14.58 -11.96
C LEU A 253 18.05 -14.40 -11.95
N LYS A 254 18.73 -14.65 -13.08
CA LYS A 254 20.17 -14.37 -13.22
C LYS A 254 20.52 -12.91 -13.00
N ARG A 255 19.64 -12.00 -13.44
CA ARG A 255 19.81 -10.55 -13.20
C ARG A 255 19.74 -10.22 -11.71
N PHE A 256 18.85 -10.88 -10.96
CA PHE A 256 18.75 -10.75 -9.51
C PHE A 256 19.99 -11.32 -8.80
N GLU A 257 20.48 -12.49 -9.21
CA GLU A 257 21.72 -13.08 -8.68
C GLU A 257 22.93 -12.16 -8.89
N PHE A 258 23.10 -11.62 -10.10
CA PHE A 258 24.17 -10.66 -10.42
C PHE A 258 24.07 -9.38 -9.57
N ARG A 259 22.83 -8.92 -9.31
CA ARG A 259 22.56 -7.76 -8.46
C ARG A 259 22.93 -8.05 -7.00
N LEU A 260 22.57 -9.23 -6.50
CA LEU A 260 22.84 -9.68 -5.14
C LEU A 260 24.34 -9.74 -4.85
N ALA A 261 25.13 -10.29 -5.79
CA ALA A 261 26.60 -10.39 -5.67
C ALA A 261 27.30 -9.04 -5.46
N LYS A 262 26.66 -7.92 -5.83
CA LYS A 262 27.21 -6.56 -5.71
C LYS A 262 26.49 -5.71 -4.66
N ALA A 263 25.44 -6.22 -4.04
CA ALA A 263 24.58 -5.42 -3.17
C ALA A 263 25.20 -5.20 -1.79
N LYS A 264 25.17 -3.94 -1.32
CA LYS A 264 25.42 -3.61 0.10
C LYS A 264 24.11 -3.46 0.90
N LYS A 265 23.01 -3.21 0.18
CA LYS A 265 21.66 -3.01 0.69
C LYS A 265 20.67 -3.49 -0.36
N LEU A 266 19.59 -4.12 0.08
CA LEU A 266 18.47 -4.51 -0.78
C LEU A 266 17.29 -3.57 -0.62
N ASN A 267 16.51 -3.40 -1.69
CA ASN A 267 15.19 -2.79 -1.63
C ASN A 267 14.13 -3.81 -1.14
N LEU A 268 12.87 -3.40 -1.07
CA LEU A 268 11.82 -4.22 -0.46
C LEU A 268 11.56 -5.53 -1.23
N ASP A 269 11.51 -5.48 -2.56
CA ASP A 269 11.23 -6.66 -3.38
C ASP A 269 12.46 -7.58 -3.51
N GLU A 270 13.67 -7.00 -3.60
CA GLU A 270 14.93 -7.74 -3.54
C GLU A 270 15.05 -8.50 -2.20
N ALA A 271 14.73 -7.84 -1.08
CA ALA A 271 14.76 -8.43 0.25
C ALA A 271 13.71 -9.54 0.40
N ALA A 272 12.49 -9.31 -0.09
CA ALA A 272 11.42 -10.30 -0.06
C ALA A 272 11.78 -11.55 -0.87
N LYS A 273 12.32 -11.39 -2.09
CA LYS A 273 12.78 -12.49 -2.93
C LYS A 273 13.86 -13.31 -2.24
N LEU A 274 14.90 -12.63 -1.73
CA LEU A 274 15.99 -13.30 -1.03
C LEU A 274 15.51 -14.05 0.22
N MET A 275 14.62 -13.44 1.01
CA MET A 275 14.05 -14.11 2.19
C MET A 275 13.21 -15.32 1.81
N ASP A 276 12.40 -15.24 0.76
CA ASP A 276 11.61 -16.38 0.27
C ASP A 276 12.52 -17.54 -0.20
N ASP A 277 13.59 -17.23 -0.95
CA ASP A 277 14.56 -18.24 -1.38
C ASP A 277 15.30 -18.90 -0.22
N LEU A 278 15.70 -18.11 0.78
CA LEU A 278 16.36 -18.65 1.97
C LEU A 278 15.42 -19.58 2.75
N LEU A 279 14.14 -19.22 2.87
CA LEU A 279 13.17 -20.03 3.61
C LEU A 279 12.74 -21.30 2.85
N PHE A 280 12.49 -21.18 1.55
CA PHE A 280 11.76 -22.18 0.77
C PHE A 280 12.48 -22.71 -0.46
N GLY A 281 13.62 -22.13 -0.85
CA GLY A 281 14.40 -22.62 -1.98
C GLY A 281 14.98 -24.01 -1.71
N GLU A 282 15.03 -24.91 -2.67
CA GLU A 282 15.52 -26.29 -2.43
C GLU A 282 17.05 -26.36 -2.51
N ASP A 283 17.66 -25.53 -3.35
CA ASP A 283 19.09 -25.54 -3.64
C ASP A 283 19.95 -25.17 -2.43
N ARG A 284 21.09 -25.86 -2.28
CA ARG A 284 22.08 -25.52 -1.26
C ARG A 284 22.81 -24.25 -1.65
N ILE A 285 22.91 -23.31 -0.71
CA ILE A 285 23.69 -22.09 -0.88
C ILE A 285 25.15 -22.43 -0.59
N SER A 286 26.06 -22.05 -1.50
CA SER A 286 27.50 -22.24 -1.27
C SER A 286 27.98 -21.43 -0.06
N TYR A 287 29.07 -21.88 0.57
CA TYR A 287 29.62 -21.18 1.72
C TYR A 287 29.98 -19.72 1.38
N GLU A 288 30.59 -19.46 0.23
CA GLU A 288 30.98 -18.13 -0.22
C GLU A 288 29.77 -17.21 -0.41
N THR A 289 28.71 -17.72 -1.06
CA THR A 289 27.47 -16.97 -1.27
C THR A 289 26.78 -16.67 0.06
N GLY A 290 26.75 -17.64 0.97
CA GLY A 290 26.23 -17.43 2.33
C GLY A 290 27.01 -16.34 3.08
N GLN A 291 28.34 -16.34 3.01
CA GLN A 291 29.18 -15.30 3.61
C GLN A 291 28.97 -13.92 2.99
N GLN A 292 28.66 -13.84 1.70
CA GLN A 292 28.31 -12.58 1.04
C GLN A 292 26.95 -12.08 1.53
N ILE A 293 25.91 -12.91 1.51
CA ILE A 293 24.55 -12.56 1.94
C ILE A 293 24.54 -12.04 3.38
N ARG A 294 25.32 -12.66 4.26
CA ARG A 294 25.46 -12.25 5.66
C ARG A 294 25.92 -10.81 5.88
N LYS A 295 26.50 -10.16 4.86
CA LYS A 295 27.01 -8.77 4.90
C LYS A 295 26.07 -7.77 4.23
N ILE A 296 24.95 -8.22 3.65
CA ILE A 296 24.00 -7.37 2.94
C ILE A 296 22.94 -6.88 3.92
N ARG A 297 22.61 -5.58 3.88
CA ARG A 297 21.54 -5.00 4.70
C ARG A 297 20.17 -5.20 4.05
N PHE A 298 19.32 -6.01 4.67
CA PHE A 298 17.95 -6.26 4.17
C PHE A 298 16.94 -6.65 5.26
N ILE A 299 17.38 -6.89 6.50
CA ILE A 299 16.49 -7.25 7.61
C ILE A 299 16.05 -5.97 8.33
N PRO A 300 14.76 -5.59 8.32
CA PRO A 300 14.30 -4.42 9.05
C PRO A 300 14.28 -4.68 10.56
N ASP A 301 14.81 -3.74 11.35
CA ASP A 301 14.67 -3.75 12.80
C ASP A 301 13.47 -2.91 13.29
N ILE A 302 13.25 -2.89 14.60
CA ILE A 302 12.17 -2.13 15.25
C ILE A 302 12.31 -0.60 15.06
N PHE A 303 13.50 -0.09 14.74
CA PHE A 303 13.77 1.33 14.49
C PHE A 303 13.61 1.73 13.01
N GLY A 304 13.30 0.76 12.13
CA GLY A 304 13.21 0.96 10.70
C GLY A 304 14.55 0.96 9.97
N GLU A 305 15.65 0.60 10.65
CA GLU A 305 16.96 0.45 10.03
C GLU A 305 17.11 -0.96 9.42
N LEU A 306 17.73 -1.04 8.25
CA LEU A 306 18.08 -2.34 7.66
C LEU A 306 19.41 -2.85 8.23
N LYS A 307 19.34 -3.99 8.89
CA LYS A 307 20.46 -4.74 9.46
C LYS A 307 20.94 -5.84 8.52
N THR A 308 22.19 -6.25 8.74
CA THR A 308 22.73 -7.45 8.09
C THR A 308 22.32 -8.70 8.87
N PRO A 309 22.31 -9.89 8.24
CA PRO A 309 22.16 -11.13 8.98
C PRO A 309 23.21 -11.33 10.08
N ASN A 310 24.46 -10.87 9.87
CA ASN A 310 25.49 -10.93 10.92
C ASN A 310 25.15 -10.08 12.14
N ASP A 311 24.39 -8.99 11.98
CA ASP A 311 24.02 -8.14 13.11
C ASP A 311 22.73 -8.66 13.78
N PHE A 312 21.70 -8.93 12.98
CA PHE A 312 20.37 -9.27 13.50
C PHE A 312 20.26 -10.73 13.94
N LEU A 313 20.81 -11.65 13.14
CA LEU A 313 20.73 -13.09 13.39
C LEU A 313 21.91 -13.61 14.20
N ALA A 314 22.78 -12.78 14.80
CA ALA A 314 23.87 -13.27 15.64
C ALA A 314 23.41 -13.66 17.06
N GLY A 315 22.40 -13.00 17.60
CA GLY A 315 21.92 -13.23 18.98
C GLY A 315 21.33 -14.63 19.19
N CYS A 316 21.20 -15.05 20.44
CA CYS A 316 20.59 -16.34 20.79
C CYS A 316 19.10 -16.23 21.15
N PHE A 317 18.62 -15.04 21.52
CA PHE A 317 17.24 -14.83 21.97
C PHE A 317 16.45 -14.03 20.94
N TYR A 318 15.24 -14.50 20.61
CA TYR A 318 14.35 -13.85 19.65
C TYR A 318 12.95 -13.72 20.23
N THR A 319 12.23 -12.69 19.81
CA THR A 319 10.81 -12.47 20.16
C THR A 319 10.05 -11.85 19.00
N LEU A 320 8.72 -11.98 18.97
CA LEU A 320 7.86 -11.40 17.93
C LEU A 320 7.17 -10.15 18.45
N HIS A 321 7.28 -9.04 17.71
CA HIS A 321 6.52 -7.84 18.03
C HIS A 321 5.00 -8.08 17.96
N ASP A 322 4.27 -7.63 18.98
CA ASP A 322 2.82 -7.81 19.09
C ASP A 322 1.99 -6.71 18.39
N ASN A 323 2.66 -5.73 17.75
CA ASN A 323 2.07 -4.55 17.13
C ASN A 323 1.34 -3.60 18.10
N LYS A 324 1.48 -3.79 19.42
CA LYS A 324 0.82 -2.98 20.45
C LYS A 324 1.80 -2.23 21.32
N HIS A 325 2.96 -2.82 21.65
CA HIS A 325 3.93 -2.24 22.58
C HIS A 325 5.28 -1.91 21.91
N PRO A 326 5.34 -0.91 20.99
CA PRO A 326 6.56 -0.58 20.27
C PRO A 326 7.70 -0.12 21.21
N MET A 327 7.40 0.63 22.27
CA MET A 327 8.43 1.09 23.22
C MET A 327 9.09 -0.06 23.99
N ILE A 328 8.30 -1.07 24.40
CA ILE A 328 8.82 -2.26 25.08
C ILE A 328 9.71 -3.04 24.11
N ALA A 329 9.29 -3.20 22.85
CA ALA A 329 10.10 -3.82 21.81
C ALA A 329 11.42 -3.08 21.57
N GLU A 330 11.38 -1.74 21.44
CA GLU A 330 12.60 -0.92 21.33
C GLU A 330 13.54 -1.12 22.51
N ARG A 331 12.99 -1.18 23.73
CA ARG A 331 13.77 -1.39 24.96
C ARG A 331 14.38 -2.79 25.04
N VAL A 332 13.62 -3.83 24.69
CA VAL A 332 14.09 -5.21 24.58
C VAL A 332 15.30 -5.29 23.64
N GLN A 333 15.20 -4.65 22.47
CA GLN A 333 16.28 -4.59 21.48
C GLN A 333 17.49 -3.80 22.01
N ARG A 334 17.30 -2.60 22.57
CA ARG A 334 18.39 -1.73 23.08
C ARG A 334 19.16 -2.37 24.22
N GLN A 335 18.46 -3.08 25.11
CA GLN A 335 19.06 -3.76 26.26
C GLN A 335 19.67 -5.12 25.88
N GLY A 336 19.56 -5.55 24.62
CA GLY A 336 20.10 -6.82 24.15
C GLY A 336 19.42 -8.06 24.75
N ARG A 337 18.17 -7.93 25.25
CA ARG A 337 17.44 -9.05 25.87
C ARG A 337 16.97 -10.08 24.85
N ALA A 338 16.51 -9.60 23.69
CA ALA A 338 16.18 -10.42 22.53
C ALA A 338 16.21 -9.58 21.26
N ALA A 339 16.48 -10.22 20.12
CA ALA A 339 16.25 -9.63 18.81
C ALA A 339 14.74 -9.63 18.50
N VAL A 340 14.18 -8.46 18.23
CA VAL A 340 12.75 -8.29 17.95
C VAL A 340 12.48 -8.51 16.46
N VAL A 341 11.78 -9.60 16.17
CA VAL A 341 11.28 -9.93 14.83
C VAL A 341 10.03 -9.11 14.55
N MET A 342 10.05 -8.32 13.48
CA MET A 342 8.90 -7.56 13.02
C MET A 342 8.01 -8.44 12.12
N ARG A 343 6.69 -8.32 12.28
CA ARG A 343 5.73 -9.07 11.42
C ARG A 343 5.88 -8.73 9.93
N SER A 344 6.19 -7.47 9.64
CA SER A 344 6.44 -6.99 8.28
C SER A 344 7.65 -7.62 7.60
N MET A 345 8.57 -8.25 8.34
CA MET A 345 9.78 -8.88 7.80
C MET A 345 9.45 -9.96 6.76
N PHE A 346 8.37 -10.71 6.95
CA PHE A 346 7.98 -11.82 6.08
C PHE A 346 6.69 -11.57 5.29
N ALA A 347 6.13 -10.35 5.33
CA ALA A 347 4.81 -10.06 4.75
C ALA A 347 4.71 -10.26 3.22
N ARG A 348 5.85 -10.35 2.52
CA ARG A 348 5.92 -10.56 1.06
C ARG A 348 6.51 -11.92 0.67
N THR A 349 6.69 -12.83 1.63
CA THR A 349 7.15 -14.20 1.40
C THR A 349 5.99 -15.19 1.49
N ARG A 350 6.24 -16.47 1.21
CA ARG A 350 5.28 -17.56 1.38
C ARG A 350 5.10 -18.03 2.83
N LEU A 351 5.67 -17.35 3.81
CA LEU A 351 5.52 -17.71 5.22
C LEU A 351 4.09 -17.46 5.68
N ASP A 352 3.46 -18.44 6.32
CA ASP A 352 2.21 -18.20 7.04
C ASP A 352 2.50 -17.31 8.26
N THR A 353 2.09 -16.04 8.15
CA THR A 353 2.29 -14.98 9.14
C THR A 353 1.21 -14.93 10.22
N GLU A 354 0.14 -15.73 10.11
CA GLU A 354 -0.93 -15.80 11.11
C GLU A 354 -0.47 -16.55 12.36
N THR A 355 0.33 -17.59 12.17
CA THR A 355 0.86 -18.44 13.26
C THR A 355 2.17 -17.88 13.84
N PRO A 356 2.23 -17.39 15.10
CA PRO A 356 3.44 -16.81 15.69
C PRO A 356 4.66 -17.76 15.71
N ALA A 357 4.45 -19.06 15.90
CA ALA A 357 5.51 -20.06 15.93
C ALA A 357 6.29 -20.15 14.60
N ASN A 358 5.67 -19.78 13.47
CA ASN A 358 6.32 -19.81 12.17
C ASN A 358 7.45 -18.78 12.05
N TYR A 359 7.38 -17.66 12.78
CA TYR A 359 8.45 -16.65 12.79
C TYR A 359 9.73 -17.19 13.39
N PHE A 360 9.63 -17.94 14.49
CA PHE A 360 10.82 -18.54 15.10
C PHE A 360 11.44 -19.61 14.20
N ARG A 361 10.60 -20.47 13.60
CA ARG A 361 11.04 -21.46 12.60
C ARG A 361 11.72 -20.78 11.41
N ALA A 362 11.19 -19.66 10.94
CA ALA A 362 11.79 -18.87 9.87
C ALA A 362 13.18 -18.35 10.27
N VAL A 363 13.34 -17.78 11.47
CA VAL A 363 14.65 -17.34 11.99
C VAL A 363 15.65 -18.50 12.04
N GLN A 364 15.25 -19.66 12.57
CA GLN A 364 16.10 -20.85 12.62
C GLN A 364 16.49 -21.33 11.21
N LYS A 365 15.55 -21.29 10.27
CA LYS A 365 15.80 -21.69 8.88
C LYS A 365 16.78 -20.74 8.20
N LEU A 366 16.63 -19.42 8.39
CA LEU A 366 17.56 -18.42 7.88
C LEU A 366 18.97 -18.64 8.42
N ARG A 367 19.11 -18.89 9.74
CA ARG A 367 20.40 -19.17 10.36
C ARG A 367 21.03 -20.44 9.78
N GLU A 368 20.28 -21.54 9.71
CA GLU A 368 20.73 -22.80 9.10
C GLU A 368 21.24 -22.58 7.67
N ARG A 369 20.43 -21.93 6.84
CA ARG A 369 20.70 -21.66 5.42
C ARG A 369 21.92 -20.79 5.19
N LEU A 370 22.15 -19.86 6.09
CA LEU A 370 23.32 -19.00 6.03
C LEU A 370 24.54 -19.67 6.66
N GLY A 371 24.44 -20.85 7.29
CA GLY A 371 25.52 -21.58 7.95
C GLY A 371 25.84 -21.10 9.38
N MET A 372 24.89 -20.47 10.04
CA MET A 372 24.99 -19.97 11.41
C MET A 372 24.56 -21.07 12.38
N GLY A 373 25.10 -21.09 13.61
CA GLY A 373 24.68 -22.05 14.62
C GLY A 373 23.20 -21.86 14.98
N ASN A 374 22.50 -22.90 15.42
CA ASN A 374 21.05 -22.83 15.71
C ASN A 374 20.72 -22.88 17.21
N ASP A 375 21.70 -22.67 18.09
CA ASP A 375 21.45 -22.50 19.52
C ASP A 375 20.70 -21.17 19.74
N THR A 376 19.38 -21.29 19.81
CA THR A 376 18.44 -20.17 19.80
C THR A 376 17.26 -20.47 20.71
N GLN A 377 16.75 -19.43 21.37
CA GLN A 377 15.62 -19.49 22.27
C GLN A 377 14.57 -18.45 21.87
N TRP A 378 13.31 -18.85 21.98
CA TRP A 378 12.16 -18.00 21.75
C TRP A 378 11.62 -17.49 23.07
N ILE A 379 11.50 -16.18 23.20
CA ILE A 379 10.88 -15.54 24.36
C ILE A 379 9.51 -15.01 23.93
N GLU A 380 8.46 -15.44 24.62
CA GLU A 380 7.13 -14.90 24.39
C GLU A 380 7.10 -13.42 24.73
N PHE A 381 6.69 -12.59 23.77
CA PHE A 381 6.72 -11.13 23.94
C PHE A 381 5.87 -10.66 25.13
N ALA A 382 4.78 -11.39 25.43
CA ALA A 382 3.95 -11.13 26.60
C ALA A 382 4.72 -11.23 27.92
N ASP A 383 5.74 -12.09 28.02
CA ASP A 383 6.57 -12.22 29.22
C ASP A 383 7.46 -10.99 29.40
N LEU A 384 8.04 -10.51 28.30
CA LEU A 384 8.82 -9.28 28.28
C LEU A 384 7.97 -8.05 28.61
N VAL A 385 6.73 -8.03 28.14
CA VAL A 385 5.76 -6.99 28.52
C VAL A 385 5.53 -7.05 30.03
N ARG A 386 5.15 -8.20 30.59
CA ARG A 386 4.90 -8.35 32.03
C ARG A 386 6.08 -7.90 32.88
N GLU A 387 7.31 -8.27 32.48
CA GLU A 387 8.51 -7.93 33.24
C GLU A 387 8.92 -6.45 33.12
N LEU A 388 8.77 -5.84 31.94
CA LEU A 388 9.24 -4.47 31.69
C LEU A 388 8.20 -3.40 31.99
N ASN A 389 6.92 -3.78 32.11
CA ASN A 389 5.79 -2.87 32.41
C ASN A 389 5.94 -2.15 33.76
N ASP A 390 6.69 -2.73 34.73
CA ASP A 390 6.78 -2.22 36.10
C ASP A 390 7.90 -1.21 36.38
N THR A 391 8.72 -0.88 35.37
CA THR A 391 9.84 0.06 35.58
C THR A 391 9.42 1.50 35.36
N SER A 392 8.78 2.08 36.37
CA SER A 392 8.60 3.53 36.46
C SER A 392 9.70 4.15 37.33
N THR A 393 10.25 5.28 36.91
CA THR A 393 11.28 6.02 37.67
C THR A 393 10.81 7.43 37.95
N ILE A 394 11.15 7.98 39.13
CA ILE A 394 10.86 9.36 39.49
C ILE A 394 12.06 10.21 39.05
N ILE A 395 11.78 11.32 38.38
CA ILE A 395 12.79 12.30 37.94
C ILE A 395 12.91 13.40 38.98
N GLU A 396 14.13 13.79 39.32
CA GLU A 396 14.40 14.91 40.20
C GLU A 396 14.07 16.25 39.52
N ASP A 397 13.51 17.20 40.27
CA ASP A 397 13.04 18.48 39.72
C ASP A 397 14.17 19.27 39.00
N SER A 398 15.42 19.08 39.41
CA SER A 398 16.60 19.70 38.80
C SER A 398 16.86 19.25 37.36
N GLU A 399 16.37 18.08 36.96
CA GLU A 399 16.54 17.50 35.62
C GLU A 399 15.44 17.95 34.64
N LEU A 400 14.44 18.68 35.14
CA LEU A 400 13.33 19.20 34.35
C LEU A 400 13.72 20.53 33.68
N LYS A 401 13.31 20.66 32.42
CA LYS A 401 13.41 21.90 31.65
C LYS A 401 12.60 23.01 32.33
N GLU A 402 12.95 24.26 32.07
CA GLU A 402 12.30 25.43 32.69
C GLU A 402 10.77 25.38 32.55
N GLU A 403 10.26 25.05 31.36
CA GLU A 403 8.82 24.95 31.14
C GLU A 403 8.16 23.79 31.90
N GLU A 404 8.82 22.63 31.96
CA GLU A 404 8.34 21.47 32.70
C GLU A 404 8.24 21.80 34.20
N ARG A 405 9.22 22.55 34.73
CA ARG A 405 9.21 23.07 36.11
C ARG A 405 8.06 24.05 36.36
N ILE A 406 7.79 24.96 35.43
CA ILE A 406 6.64 25.88 35.52
C ILE A 406 5.34 25.09 35.62
N VAL A 407 5.10 24.14 34.72
CA VAL A 407 3.87 23.33 34.76
C VAL A 407 3.78 22.55 36.07
N LEU A 408 4.87 21.90 36.50
CA LEU A 408 4.91 21.14 37.74
C LEU A 408 4.65 22.02 38.97
N SER A 409 5.21 23.23 39.04
CA SER A 409 4.96 24.16 40.15
C SER A 409 3.50 24.60 40.20
N GLU A 410 2.88 24.84 39.04
CA GLU A 410 1.46 25.21 39.00
C GLU A 410 0.54 24.03 39.36
N LEU A 411 0.86 22.81 38.94
CA LEU A 411 0.13 21.62 39.37
C LEU A 411 0.25 21.39 40.87
N ARG A 412 1.44 21.58 41.46
CA ARG A 412 1.64 21.52 42.92
C ARG A 412 0.88 22.60 43.67
N TYR A 413 0.83 23.82 43.11
CA TYR A 413 0.04 24.93 43.66
C TYR A 413 -1.46 24.60 43.67
N LEU A 414 -1.97 24.02 42.58
CA LEU A 414 -3.36 23.59 42.47
C LEU A 414 -3.66 22.39 43.34
N ASN A 415 -2.68 21.52 43.57
CA ASN A 415 -2.78 20.38 44.47
C ASN A 415 -2.69 20.78 45.97
N ASN A 416 -3.12 21.98 46.32
CA ASN A 416 -3.26 22.40 47.72
C ASN A 416 -4.37 21.61 48.43
N GLN A 417 -4.41 21.70 49.77
CA GLN A 417 -5.24 20.84 50.62
C GLN A 417 -6.75 20.96 50.32
N SER A 418 -7.21 22.11 49.81
CA SER A 418 -8.61 22.32 49.43
C SER A 418 -8.97 21.58 48.15
N SER A 419 -8.13 21.64 47.12
CA SER A 419 -8.36 20.95 45.85
C SER A 419 -8.18 19.44 45.93
N ALA A 420 -7.23 18.95 46.73
CA ALA A 420 -7.03 17.51 46.97
C ALA A 420 -8.29 16.86 47.60
N ARG A 421 -8.99 17.59 48.47
CA ARG A 421 -10.29 17.14 49.02
C ARG A 421 -11.38 17.04 47.96
N HIS A 422 -11.36 17.91 46.94
CA HIS A 422 -12.32 17.84 45.84
C HIS A 422 -12.02 16.67 44.90
N PHE A 423 -10.74 16.40 44.60
CA PHE A 423 -10.34 15.27 43.75
C PHE A 423 -10.61 13.90 44.40
N ALA A 424 -10.64 13.84 45.73
CA ALA A 424 -10.79 12.60 46.48
C ALA A 424 -12.16 12.41 47.14
N GLY A 425 -13.21 13.11 46.67
CA GLY A 425 -14.56 12.97 47.22
C GLY A 425 -14.67 13.29 48.72
N GLY A 426 -13.81 14.17 49.24
CA GLY A 426 -13.83 14.64 50.63
C GLY A 426 -12.86 13.94 51.60
N TYR A 427 -12.27 12.79 51.25
CA TYR A 427 -11.63 11.90 52.25
C TYR A 427 -10.11 11.67 52.12
N ALA A 428 -9.42 12.05 51.02
CA ALA A 428 -7.98 11.78 50.91
C ALA A 428 -7.06 12.87 51.45
N LYS A 429 -5.90 12.42 51.96
CA LYS A 429 -4.74 13.27 52.27
C LYS A 429 -4.07 13.71 50.96
N ARG A 430 -3.51 14.93 50.97
CA ARG A 430 -2.76 15.50 49.83
C ARG A 430 -1.58 14.60 49.45
N ARG A 431 -1.51 14.17 48.18
CA ARG A 431 -0.37 13.44 47.60
C ARG A 431 0.64 14.40 46.97
N ARG A 432 1.94 14.11 47.01
CA ARG A 432 2.97 14.92 46.35
C ARG A 432 2.92 14.70 44.84
N ILE A 433 2.83 15.79 44.05
CA ILE A 433 2.94 15.67 42.59
C ILE A 433 4.42 15.66 42.19
N VAL A 434 4.84 14.61 41.49
CA VAL A 434 6.20 14.43 40.96
C VAL A 434 6.14 14.15 39.45
N VAL A 435 7.29 14.25 38.78
CA VAL A 435 7.43 13.83 37.38
C VAL A 435 8.20 12.52 37.36
N GLY A 436 7.83 11.63 36.46
CA GLY A 436 8.59 10.40 36.26
C GLY A 436 8.62 9.96 34.80
N GLU A 437 9.35 8.89 34.53
CA GLU A 437 9.35 8.19 33.26
C GLU A 437 8.76 6.80 33.42
N SER A 438 7.80 6.49 32.55
CA SER A 438 7.18 5.18 32.40
C SER A 438 6.92 4.92 30.92
N ASP A 439 7.06 3.67 30.51
CA ASP A 439 6.81 3.25 29.13
C ASP A 439 5.32 3.00 28.84
N THR A 440 4.50 2.84 29.89
CA THR A 440 3.11 2.38 29.79
C THR A 440 2.10 3.28 30.51
N LEU A 441 2.53 3.99 31.57
CA LEU A 441 1.64 4.79 32.41
C LEU A 441 1.67 6.27 32.01
N GLN A 442 0.50 6.90 31.87
CA GLN A 442 0.39 8.35 31.64
C GLN A 442 0.62 9.14 32.93
N ALA A 443 0.13 8.60 34.04
CA ALA A 443 0.46 8.96 35.40
C ALA A 443 0.31 7.69 36.27
N TRP A 444 0.83 7.73 37.49
CA TRP A 444 0.67 6.66 38.47
C TRP A 444 0.77 7.19 39.89
N THR A 445 0.30 6.41 40.86
CA THR A 445 0.25 6.77 42.28
C THR A 445 0.53 5.53 43.12
N ASP A 446 1.00 5.71 44.35
CA ASP A 446 1.03 4.66 45.38
C ASP A 446 -0.26 4.59 46.20
N GLY A 447 -1.28 5.36 45.79
CA GLY A 447 -2.56 5.50 46.49
C GLY A 447 -2.48 6.35 47.77
N LYS A 448 -1.29 6.81 48.19
CA LYS A 448 -1.08 7.34 49.55
C LYS A 448 -0.24 8.62 49.60
N SER A 449 0.96 8.60 49.02
CA SER A 449 1.99 9.62 49.24
C SER A 449 2.30 10.45 48.00
N PHE A 450 2.18 9.92 46.78
CA PHE A 450 2.55 10.66 45.57
C PHE A 450 1.65 10.36 44.37
N ILE A 451 1.64 11.30 43.43
CA ILE A 451 1.13 11.11 42.07
C ILE A 451 2.28 11.51 41.13
N ALA A 452 2.77 10.57 40.34
CA ALA A 452 3.77 10.79 39.33
C ALA A 452 3.10 10.99 37.98
N ILE A 453 3.42 12.09 37.31
CA ILE A 453 2.97 12.37 35.96
C ILE A 453 4.11 12.00 35.02
N ASN A 454 3.83 11.21 34.00
CA ASN A 454 4.83 10.87 32.99
C ASN A 454 5.33 12.16 32.33
N ARG A 455 6.65 12.33 32.20
CA ARG A 455 7.29 13.53 31.62
C ARG A 455 6.67 13.93 30.28
N LYS A 456 6.33 12.94 29.43
CA LYS A 456 5.65 13.19 28.13
C LYS A 456 4.29 13.89 28.28
N GLN A 457 3.59 13.70 29.40
CA GLN A 457 2.30 14.32 29.65
C GLN A 457 2.41 15.74 30.22
N ILE A 458 3.52 16.12 30.86
CA ILE A 458 3.69 17.46 31.46
C ILE A 458 3.50 18.57 30.43
N LEU A 459 4.08 18.41 29.24
CA LEU A 459 3.93 19.37 28.14
C LEU A 459 2.63 19.21 27.33
N SER A 460 1.74 18.30 27.74
CA SER A 460 0.43 18.16 27.10
C SER A 460 -0.45 19.39 27.20
N ILE A 461 -0.17 20.29 28.14
CA ILE A 461 -0.80 21.60 28.20
C ILE A 461 -0.67 22.41 26.90
N ARG A 462 0.38 22.15 26.10
CA ARG A 462 0.61 22.82 24.79
C ARG A 462 -0.35 22.37 23.68
N TYR A 463 -0.89 21.16 23.76
CA TYR A 463 -1.66 20.54 22.67
C TYR A 463 -3.01 19.95 23.10
N SER A 464 -3.10 19.33 24.28
CA SER A 464 -4.34 18.81 24.86
C SER A 464 -5.00 19.76 25.87
N GLY A 465 -4.31 20.83 26.26
CA GLY A 465 -4.80 21.85 27.19
C GLY A 465 -4.73 21.45 28.67
N ALA A 466 -5.03 22.43 29.53
CA ALA A 466 -4.92 22.29 30.98
C ALA A 466 -5.89 21.24 31.58
N ALA A 467 -7.07 21.07 30.98
CA ALA A 467 -8.08 20.13 31.46
C ALA A 467 -7.57 18.68 31.50
N LYS A 468 -6.77 18.26 30.52
CA LYS A 468 -6.22 16.90 30.49
C LYS A 468 -5.35 16.59 31.72
N LEU A 469 -4.47 17.52 32.09
CA LEU A 469 -3.60 17.36 33.27
C LEU A 469 -4.40 17.31 34.57
N ILE A 470 -5.45 18.12 34.67
CA ILE A 470 -6.35 18.11 35.83
C ILE A 470 -7.13 16.80 35.92
N LEU A 471 -7.65 16.29 34.80
CA LEU A 471 -8.35 15.00 34.76
C LEU A 471 -7.41 13.83 35.07
N LEU A 472 -6.15 13.90 34.64
CA LEU A 472 -5.14 12.89 34.95
C LEU A 472 -4.85 12.86 36.46
N ILE A 473 -4.72 14.02 37.10
CA ILE A 473 -4.58 14.09 38.57
C ILE A 473 -5.84 13.57 39.27
N ALA A 474 -7.04 13.92 38.78
CA ALA A 474 -8.29 13.43 39.32
C ALA A 474 -8.41 11.90 39.22
N HIS A 475 -7.98 11.33 38.09
CA HIS A 475 -7.91 9.90 37.86
C HIS A 475 -7.01 9.22 38.90
N GLU A 476 -5.79 9.73 39.10
CA GLU A 476 -4.87 9.16 40.08
C GLU A 476 -5.38 9.31 41.53
N TYR A 477 -6.09 10.39 41.86
CA TYR A 477 -6.75 10.49 43.16
C TYR A 477 -7.90 9.49 43.36
N GLY A 478 -8.50 8.99 42.28
CA GLY A 478 -9.51 7.93 42.32
C GLY A 478 -8.97 6.58 42.81
N HIS A 479 -7.66 6.33 42.64
CA HIS A 479 -6.96 5.14 43.12
C HIS A 479 -6.63 5.24 44.61
N GLU A 480 -7.01 4.24 45.41
CA GLU A 480 -6.67 4.12 46.84
C GLU A 480 -5.45 3.21 47.09
N GLU A 481 -5.09 2.41 46.09
CA GLU A 481 -3.96 1.49 46.07
C GLU A 481 -2.95 1.90 44.96
N PRO A 482 -1.75 1.29 44.92
CA PRO A 482 -0.80 1.55 43.85
C PRO A 482 -1.41 1.30 42.46
N SER A 483 -1.28 2.26 41.55
CA SER A 483 -1.74 2.13 40.15
C SER A 483 -0.67 1.61 39.19
N THR A 484 0.48 1.19 39.73
CA THR A 484 1.51 0.45 38.99
C THR A 484 1.14 -1.03 38.93
N GLY A 485 1.08 -1.61 37.73
CA GLY A 485 0.68 -3.02 37.50
C GLY A 485 -0.80 -3.19 37.10
N GLU A 486 -1.33 -4.41 37.23
CA GLU A 486 -2.76 -4.72 37.01
C GLU A 486 -3.62 -4.08 38.12
N HIS A 487 -4.22 -2.93 37.81
CA HIS A 487 -5.18 -2.27 38.70
C HIS A 487 -6.59 -2.33 38.11
N VAL A 488 -7.57 -2.61 38.95
CA VAL A 488 -8.96 -2.79 38.53
C VAL A 488 -9.74 -1.52 38.81
N HIS A 489 -10.32 -0.92 37.77
CA HIS A 489 -11.29 0.17 37.90
C HIS A 489 -12.64 -0.42 38.32
N ASP A 490 -12.81 -0.63 39.62
CA ASP A 490 -14.07 -1.09 40.19
C ASP A 490 -15.14 0.01 40.22
N PHE A 491 -16.36 -0.34 40.61
CA PHE A 491 -17.46 0.61 40.70
C PHE A 491 -17.14 1.77 41.66
N ALA A 492 -16.42 1.51 42.75
CA ALA A 492 -16.04 2.51 43.73
C ALA A 492 -15.05 3.54 43.13
N PHE A 493 -14.07 3.08 42.35
CA PHE A 493 -13.17 3.93 41.58
C PHE A 493 -13.95 4.82 40.60
N TYR A 494 -14.85 4.22 39.80
CA TYR A 494 -15.63 4.97 38.82
C TYR A 494 -16.52 6.02 39.49
N HIS A 495 -17.15 5.69 40.61
CA HIS A 495 -17.96 6.64 41.38
C HIS A 495 -17.11 7.81 41.91
N ARG A 496 -15.95 7.54 42.52
CA ARG A 496 -15.03 8.60 43.01
C ARG A 496 -14.55 9.51 41.89
N PHE A 497 -14.12 8.92 40.77
CA PHE A 497 -13.65 9.67 39.61
C PHE A 497 -14.78 10.50 38.99
N HIS A 498 -15.96 9.92 38.83
CA HIS A 498 -17.14 10.60 38.27
C HIS A 498 -17.54 11.83 39.10
N GLU A 499 -17.68 11.68 40.42
CA GLU A 499 -18.02 12.77 41.33
C GLU A 499 -16.95 13.88 41.32
N SER A 500 -15.67 13.50 41.27
CA SER A 500 -14.58 14.46 41.16
C SER A 500 -14.65 15.26 39.86
N VAL A 501 -14.96 14.63 38.73
CA VAL A 501 -14.96 15.30 37.42
C VAL A 501 -16.16 16.23 37.26
N LEU A 502 -17.33 15.84 37.78
CA LEU A 502 -18.55 16.65 37.72
C LEU A 502 -18.58 17.85 38.68
N SER A 503 -17.66 17.88 39.64
CA SER A 503 -17.50 19.01 40.55
C SER A 503 -17.14 20.30 39.78
N CYS A 504 -17.83 21.41 40.08
CA CYS A 504 -17.56 22.72 39.50
C CYS A 504 -16.10 23.21 39.73
N ALA A 505 -15.41 22.64 40.73
CA ALA A 505 -14.01 22.95 40.99
C ALA A 505 -13.09 22.44 39.87
N THR A 506 -13.43 21.35 39.17
CA THR A 506 -12.57 20.73 38.14
C THR A 506 -12.38 21.65 36.93
N GLY A 507 -13.47 22.22 36.42
CA GLY A 507 -13.40 23.23 35.34
C GLY A 507 -12.64 24.48 35.77
N GLY A 508 -12.93 25.00 36.97
CA GLY A 508 -12.23 26.17 37.52
C GLY A 508 -10.72 25.95 37.72
N MET A 509 -10.31 24.72 38.08
CA MET A 509 -8.90 24.36 38.22
C MET A 509 -8.19 24.28 36.87
N ALA A 510 -8.85 23.79 35.82
CA ALA A 510 -8.29 23.80 34.47
C ALA A 510 -8.04 25.23 33.98
N ASP A 511 -9.01 26.14 34.19
CA ASP A 511 -8.87 27.55 33.85
C ASP A 511 -7.75 28.23 34.64
N LEU A 512 -7.65 27.94 35.94
CA LEU A 512 -6.62 28.50 36.80
C LEU A 512 -5.22 27.97 36.42
N LEU A 513 -5.09 26.68 36.12
CA LEU A 513 -3.86 26.09 35.60
C LEU A 513 -3.41 26.80 34.33
N PHE A 514 -4.32 26.97 33.38
CA PHE A 514 -4.02 27.63 32.12
C PHE A 514 -3.54 29.07 32.31
N ARG A 515 -4.25 29.86 33.13
CA ARG A 515 -3.86 31.26 33.44
C ARG A 515 -2.48 31.36 34.07
N ARG A 516 -2.18 30.47 35.02
CA ARG A 516 -0.91 30.46 35.75
C ARG A 516 0.23 29.97 34.87
N TYR A 517 -0.01 28.94 34.05
CA TYR A 517 0.93 28.50 33.02
C TYR A 517 1.28 29.63 32.04
N VAL A 518 0.28 30.33 31.49
CA VAL A 518 0.50 31.49 30.61
C VAL A 518 1.31 32.58 31.31
N SER A 519 1.02 32.87 32.58
CA SER A 519 1.82 33.82 33.38
C SER A 519 3.27 33.36 33.56
N GLY A 520 3.48 32.07 33.82
CA GLY A 520 4.80 31.47 34.00
C GLY A 520 5.66 31.54 32.74
N ILE A 521 5.12 31.12 31.59
CA ILE A 521 5.87 31.18 30.32
C ILE A 521 6.16 32.62 29.89
N CYS A 522 5.28 33.58 30.20
CA CYS A 522 5.54 35.00 29.97
C CYS A 522 6.72 35.51 30.81
N LYS A 523 6.78 35.15 32.11
CA LYS A 523 7.90 35.53 32.99
C LYS A 523 9.22 34.89 32.56
N ALA A 524 9.17 33.66 32.04
CA ALA A 524 10.34 32.92 31.60
C ALA A 524 10.77 33.21 30.14
N GLY A 525 10.03 34.05 29.40
CA GLY A 525 10.33 34.35 28.00
C GLY A 525 10.16 33.17 27.05
N ILE A 526 9.30 32.20 27.38
CA ILE A 526 9.11 30.97 26.61
C ILE A 526 8.05 31.19 25.53
N VAL A 527 8.36 30.80 24.29
CA VAL A 527 7.44 30.89 23.16
C VAL A 527 6.31 29.85 23.31
N PRO A 528 5.03 30.26 23.37
CA PRO A 528 3.90 29.34 23.50
C PRO A 528 3.68 28.51 22.22
N SER A 529 2.87 27.46 22.30
CA SER A 529 2.39 26.77 21.08
C SER A 529 1.48 27.68 20.26
N SER A 530 1.31 27.37 18.97
CA SER A 530 0.40 28.11 18.08
C SER A 530 -1.01 28.18 18.66
N ALA A 531 -1.53 27.06 19.18
CA ALA A 531 -2.85 26.97 19.79
C ALA A 531 -2.97 27.86 21.04
N THR A 532 -2.01 27.80 21.97
CA THR A 532 -1.99 28.67 23.15
C THR A 532 -1.92 30.15 22.75
N GLY A 533 -1.07 30.48 21.76
CA GLY A 533 -0.93 31.84 21.26
C GLY A 533 -2.21 32.40 20.63
N GLN A 534 -2.90 31.60 19.80
CA GLN A 534 -4.19 31.97 19.22
C GLN A 534 -5.25 32.21 20.30
N HIS A 535 -5.35 31.30 21.28
CA HIS A 535 -6.32 31.41 22.35
C HIS A 535 -6.10 32.67 23.22
N VAL A 536 -4.85 32.96 23.61
CA VAL A 536 -4.52 34.15 24.40
C VAL A 536 -4.79 35.44 23.62
N ARG A 537 -4.44 35.50 22.32
CA ARG A 537 -4.75 36.66 21.47
C ARG A 537 -6.25 36.89 21.35
N TYR A 538 -7.03 35.83 21.10
CA TYR A 538 -8.48 35.91 21.02
C TYR A 538 -9.10 36.46 22.32
N LEU A 539 -8.64 35.96 23.48
CA LEU A 539 -9.08 36.51 24.77
C LEU A 539 -8.65 37.97 24.95
N GLY A 540 -7.46 38.33 24.49
CA GLY A 540 -6.97 39.71 24.45
C GLY A 540 -7.86 40.63 23.61
N ASP A 541 -8.28 40.19 22.42
CA ASP A 541 -9.14 40.95 21.51
C ASP A 541 -10.57 41.11 22.04
N CYS A 542 -11.06 40.11 22.78
CA CYS A 542 -12.37 40.13 23.41
C CYS A 542 -12.39 40.90 24.74
N SER A 543 -11.26 40.97 25.45
CA SER A 543 -11.16 41.57 26.79
C SER A 543 -11.71 43.01 26.85
N PRO A 544 -11.37 43.93 25.92
CA PRO A 544 -11.92 45.29 25.91
C PRO A 544 -13.43 45.36 25.64
N LYS A 545 -14.01 44.32 25.01
CA LYS A 545 -15.43 44.24 24.65
C LYS A 545 -16.30 43.75 25.81
N LEU A 546 -15.69 43.20 26.87
CA LEU A 546 -16.40 42.75 28.06
C LEU A 546 -16.96 43.96 28.83
N ARG A 547 -18.26 43.94 29.12
CA ARG A 547 -18.91 44.97 29.93
C ARG A 547 -18.38 44.90 31.37
N SER A 548 -17.67 45.93 31.81
CA SER A 548 -17.30 46.02 33.23
C SER A 548 -18.54 46.26 34.09
N ARG A 549 -18.63 45.60 35.26
CA ARG A 549 -19.67 45.85 36.27
C ARG A 549 -19.73 47.32 36.71
N LEU A 550 -18.62 48.05 36.63
CA LEU A 550 -18.55 49.49 36.92
C LEU A 550 -19.21 50.37 35.84
N LYS A 551 -19.19 49.95 34.56
CA LYS A 551 -19.91 50.64 33.47
C LYS A 551 -21.39 50.24 33.38
N ALA A 552 -21.77 49.08 33.93
CA ALA A 552 -23.17 48.64 33.94
C ALA A 552 -24.07 49.41 34.92
N LYS A 553 -23.52 50.04 35.97
CA LYS A 553 -24.27 50.90 36.91
C LYS A 553 -24.42 52.37 36.47
N ARG A 554 -23.86 52.75 35.32
CA ARG A 554 -23.88 54.13 34.77
C ARG A 554 -24.61 54.23 33.42
N ALA A 555 -25.47 53.27 33.10
CA ALA A 555 -26.50 53.48 32.08
C ALA A 555 -27.80 53.86 32.83
N PRO A 556 -28.50 54.94 32.47
CA PRO A 556 -29.82 55.24 33.01
C PRO A 556 -30.82 54.10 32.73
#